data_AF-A0A3N7CTW8-F1
#
_entry.id   AF-A0A3N7CTW8-F1
#
_cell.length_a   1.000
_cell.length_b   1.000
_cell.length_c   1.000
_cell.angle_alpha   90.00
_cell.angle_beta   90.00
_cell.angle_gamma   90.00
#
_symmetry.space_group_name_H-M   'P 1'
#
loop_
_entity.id
_entity.type
_entity.pdbx_description
1 polymer ?
#
loop_
_entity_poly.entity_id
_entity_poly.type
_entity_poly.pdbx_seq_one_letter_code
_entity_poly.pdbx_strand_id
1 'polypeptide(L)'
;MAHASSNANTDARCARVSYRPTAQFKPFEWVQGDSLDPSQQSQAAFLNDARDVVQGAQTLIQLLDWDEDRRDAASSDADPAPLFDASQRGSLQRLLSATLGLLHARIEAQCEALT
;
A
#
# COMPACT_ATOMS: atom_id res chain seq x y z
N MET A 1 8.55 20.81 71.63
CA MET A 1 7.83 21.38 70.47
C MET A 1 8.29 20.59 69.24
N ALA A 2 7.47 19.63 68.78
CA ALA A 2 6.66 19.72 67.53
C ALA A 2 7.54 19.61 66.27
N HIS A 3 7.37 18.70 65.29
CA HIS A 3 6.17 18.14 64.68
C HIS A 3 6.38 16.73 64.10
N ALA A 4 5.29 15.96 64.01
CA ALA A 4 5.11 14.79 63.16
C ALA A 4 4.77 15.17 61.71
N SER A 5 5.04 14.28 60.74
CA SER A 5 4.32 14.03 59.46
C SER A 5 5.09 12.93 58.70
N SER A 6 4.63 11.68 58.57
CA SER A 6 3.53 11.14 57.76
C SER A 6 3.78 11.19 56.24
N ASN A 7 3.84 9.99 55.62
CA ASN A 7 3.08 9.54 54.43
C ASN A 7 3.88 8.42 53.72
N ALA A 8 3.47 7.16 53.80
CA ALA A 8 2.34 6.56 53.06
C ALA A 8 2.60 6.50 51.55
N ASN A 9 3.08 5.32 51.14
CA ASN A 9 2.65 4.56 49.97
C ASN A 9 2.29 5.34 48.69
N THR A 10 3.16 5.26 47.69
CA THR A 10 2.71 5.17 46.30
C THR A 10 3.44 4.03 45.63
N ASP A 11 2.81 2.87 45.78
CA ASP A 11 2.84 1.74 44.86
C ASP A 11 2.80 2.30 43.42
N ALA A 12 3.99 2.49 42.84
CA ALA A 12 4.14 2.90 41.46
C ALA A 12 3.78 1.70 40.61
N ARG A 13 2.46 1.51 40.50
CA ARG A 13 1.75 0.66 39.55
C ARG A 13 2.44 0.90 38.22
N CYS A 14 3.36 -0.01 37.88
CA CYS A 14 4.07 -0.01 36.63
C CYS A 14 2.99 -0.25 35.59
N ALA A 15 2.43 0.84 35.08
CA ALA A 15 1.54 0.82 33.94
C ALA A 15 2.37 0.15 32.85
N ARG A 16 2.11 -1.13 32.61
CA ARG A 16 2.52 -1.81 31.40
C ARG A 16 1.84 -1.03 30.29
N VAL A 17 2.53 0.00 29.82
CA VAL A 17 2.26 0.61 28.53
C VAL A 17 2.50 -0.55 27.58
N SER A 18 1.41 -1.19 27.15
CA SER A 18 1.44 -2.17 26.08
C SER A 18 2.18 -1.47 24.96
N TYR A 19 3.42 -1.91 24.71
CA TYR A 19 4.23 -1.40 23.63
C TYR A 19 3.43 -1.69 22.36
N ARG A 20 2.73 -0.69 21.86
CA ARG A 20 2.12 -0.72 20.53
C ARG A 20 3.27 -0.29 19.64
N PRO A 21 3.89 -1.20 18.87
CA PRO A 21 4.88 -0.77 17.91
C PRO A 21 4.18 0.27 17.04
N THR A 22 4.69 1.50 17.03
CA THR A 22 4.29 2.47 16.04
C THR A 22 4.52 1.77 14.71
N ALA A 23 3.46 1.55 13.93
CA ALA A 23 3.57 0.86 12.65
C ALA A 23 4.53 1.69 11.77
N GLN A 24 5.80 1.29 11.73
CA GLN A 24 6.77 1.93 10.89
C GLN A 24 6.48 1.44 9.48
N PHE A 25 6.24 2.38 8.57
CA PHE A 25 6.07 2.09 7.17
C PHE A 25 7.42 1.60 6.64
N LYS A 26 7.61 0.28 6.66
CA LYS A 26 8.78 -0.36 6.06
C LYS A 26 8.63 -0.25 4.53
N PRO A 27 9.71 0.03 3.78
CA PRO A 27 9.71 -0.20 2.34
C PRO A 27 9.20 -1.61 2.05
N PHE A 28 8.34 -1.76 1.04
CA PHE A 28 7.61 -2.99 0.75
C PHE A 28 8.56 -4.20 0.54
N GLU A 29 8.84 -4.94 1.60
CA GLU A 29 9.51 -6.24 1.56
C GLU A 29 8.47 -7.32 1.23
N TRP A 30 8.84 -8.28 0.39
CA TRP A 30 7.99 -9.43 0.10
C TRP A 30 7.78 -10.24 1.37
N VAL A 31 6.52 -10.49 1.74
CA VAL A 31 6.21 -11.28 2.94
C VAL A 31 6.29 -12.76 2.58
N GLN A 32 7.32 -13.46 3.09
CA GLN A 32 7.43 -14.92 2.97
C GLN A 32 6.41 -15.60 3.90
N GLY A 33 5.57 -16.47 3.33
CA GLY A 33 4.48 -17.12 4.05
C GLY A 33 4.84 -18.42 4.77
N ASP A 34 6.00 -19.02 4.48
CA ASP A 34 6.30 -20.42 4.82
C ASP A 34 6.35 -20.72 6.33
N SER A 35 6.49 -19.69 7.17
CA SER A 35 6.53 -19.81 8.64
C SER A 35 5.36 -19.15 9.37
N LEU A 36 4.31 -18.71 8.66
CA LEU A 36 3.18 -17.99 9.25
C LEU A 36 2.02 -18.93 9.59
N ASP A 37 1.18 -18.56 10.55
CA ASP A 37 -0.09 -19.24 10.78
C ASP A 37 -1.02 -19.14 9.54
N PRO A 38 -1.94 -20.08 9.29
CA PRO A 38 -2.76 -20.09 8.07
C PRO A 38 -3.54 -18.78 7.81
N SER A 39 -4.01 -18.10 8.86
CA SER A 39 -4.67 -16.79 8.77
C SER A 39 -3.69 -15.67 8.35
N GLN A 40 -2.47 -15.70 8.88
CA GLN A 40 -1.40 -14.77 8.55
C GLN A 40 -0.83 -15.02 7.14
N GLN A 41 -0.78 -16.27 6.68
CA GLN A 41 -0.43 -16.61 5.30
C GLN A 41 -1.40 -15.99 4.30
N SER A 42 -2.70 -16.10 4.57
CA SER A 42 -3.75 -15.51 3.72
C SER A 42 -3.64 -13.99 3.66
N GLN A 43 -3.34 -13.36 4.80
CA GLN A 43 -3.11 -11.91 4.87
C GLN A 43 -1.83 -11.49 4.14
N ALA A 44 -0.74 -12.25 4.29
CA ALA A 44 0.52 -12.00 3.58
C ALA A 44 0.35 -12.11 2.05
N ALA A 45 -0.35 -13.14 1.58
CA ALA A 45 -0.67 -13.31 0.15
C ALA A 45 -1.49 -12.12 -0.38
N PHE A 46 -2.52 -11.69 0.35
CA PHE A 46 -3.30 -10.51 -0.01
C PHE A 46 -2.45 -9.24 -0.10
N LEU A 47 -1.55 -9.00 0.86
CA LEU A 47 -0.68 -7.83 0.87
C LEU A 47 0.34 -7.85 -0.28
N ASN A 48 0.88 -9.01 -0.63
CA ASN A 48 1.76 -9.19 -1.79
C ASN A 48 0.98 -8.92 -3.10
N ASP A 49 -0.22 -9.47 -3.26
CA ASP A 49 -1.09 -9.19 -4.42
C ASP A 49 -1.41 -7.69 -4.54
N ALA A 50 -1.77 -7.05 -3.42
CA ALA A 50 -2.08 -5.63 -3.37
C ALA A 50 -0.89 -4.78 -3.82
N ARG A 51 0.31 -5.13 -3.36
CA ARG A 51 1.55 -4.48 -3.79
C ARG A 51 1.76 -4.64 -5.28
N ASP A 52 1.65 -5.86 -5.81
CA ASP A 52 1.90 -6.14 -7.23
C ASP A 52 0.93 -5.36 -8.13
N VAL A 53 -0.34 -5.26 -7.72
CA VAL A 53 -1.34 -4.44 -8.41
C VAL A 53 -0.95 -2.96 -8.40
N VAL A 54 -0.56 -2.40 -7.27
CA VAL A 54 -0.16 -0.97 -7.17
C VAL A 54 1.10 -0.70 -7.98
N GLN A 55 2.10 -1.59 -7.91
CA GLN A 55 3.34 -1.45 -8.67
C GLN A 55 3.09 -1.56 -10.17
N GLY A 56 2.32 -2.56 -10.60
CA GLY A 56 1.93 -2.72 -12.00
C GLY A 56 1.12 -1.52 -12.53
N ALA A 57 0.19 -1.00 -11.74
CA ALA A 57 -0.56 0.20 -12.09
C ALA A 57 0.34 1.43 -12.27
N GLN A 58 1.26 1.65 -11.34
CA GLN A 58 2.23 2.75 -11.42
C GLN A 58 3.13 2.64 -12.65
N THR A 59 3.65 1.44 -12.94
CA THR A 59 4.48 1.20 -14.13
C THR A 59 3.69 1.46 -15.41
N LEU A 60 2.43 1.03 -15.48
CA LEU A 60 1.60 1.27 -16.65
C LEU A 60 1.27 2.76 -16.83
N ILE A 61 1.00 3.50 -15.76
CA ILE A 61 0.82 4.97 -15.81
C ILE A 61 2.07 5.63 -16.39
N GLN A 62 3.26 5.30 -15.85
CA GLN A 62 4.52 5.85 -16.35
C GLN A 62 4.76 5.53 -17.82
N LEU A 63 4.38 4.35 -18.28
CA LEU A 63 4.49 3.96 -19.69
C LEU A 63 3.53 4.77 -20.58
N LEU A 64 2.31 5.02 -20.11
CA LEU A 64 1.33 5.83 -20.84
C LEU A 64 1.78 7.29 -20.93
N ASP A 65 2.29 7.86 -19.84
CA ASP A 65 2.82 9.23 -19.82
C ASP A 65 4.02 9.37 -20.77
N TRP A 66 4.95 8.41 -20.72
CA TRP A 66 6.11 8.39 -21.61
C TRP A 66 5.73 8.27 -23.10
N ASP A 67 4.71 7.48 -23.42
CA ASP A 67 4.21 7.34 -24.80
C ASP A 67 3.53 8.63 -25.28
N GLU A 68 2.83 9.34 -24.39
CA GLU A 68 2.23 10.65 -24.65
C GLU A 68 3.30 11.72 -24.92
N ASP A 69 4.32 11.83 -24.06
CA ASP A 69 5.45 12.76 -24.25
C ASP A 69 6.15 12.53 -25.59
N ARG A 70 6.31 11.28 -26.01
CA ARG A 70 6.90 10.92 -27.30
C ARG A 70 6.05 11.32 -28.48
N ARG A 71 4.74 11.10 -28.39
CA ARG A 71 3.79 11.52 -29.43
C ARG A 71 3.81 13.04 -29.58
N ASP A 72 3.88 13.77 -28.49
CA ASP A 72 3.85 15.23 -28.49
C ASP A 72 5.20 15.83 -28.98
N ALA A 73 6.30 15.11 -28.76
CA ALA A 73 7.63 15.46 -29.29
C ALA A 73 7.83 15.08 -30.77
N ALA A 74 7.00 14.19 -31.33
CA ALA A 74 7.08 13.80 -32.73
C ALA A 74 6.76 15.00 -33.62
N SER A 75 7.72 15.37 -34.48
CA SER A 75 7.65 16.56 -35.32
C SER A 75 7.73 16.22 -36.81
N SER A 76 8.08 14.97 -37.14
CA SER A 76 8.24 14.48 -38.50
C SER A 76 7.51 13.16 -38.71
N ASP A 77 7.05 12.93 -39.94
CA ASP A 77 6.48 11.65 -40.39
C ASP A 77 7.50 10.48 -40.35
N ALA A 78 8.79 10.79 -40.18
CA ALA A 78 9.85 9.81 -39.97
C ALA A 78 10.00 9.37 -38.50
N ASP A 79 9.32 10.03 -37.56
CA ASP A 79 9.39 9.67 -36.14
C ASP A 79 8.64 8.35 -35.89
N PRO A 80 9.14 7.50 -34.97
CA PRO A 80 8.49 6.25 -34.63
C PRO A 80 7.06 6.47 -34.12
N ALA A 81 6.11 5.70 -34.66
CA ALA A 81 4.70 5.76 -34.29
C ALA A 81 4.50 5.56 -32.76
N PRO A 82 3.42 6.13 -32.19
CA PRO A 82 3.04 5.87 -30.80
C PRO A 82 2.92 4.37 -30.53
N LEU A 83 3.32 3.95 -29.34
CA LEU A 83 3.23 2.57 -28.90
C LEU A 83 1.76 2.14 -28.75
N PHE A 84 0.90 3.07 -28.33
CA PHE A 84 -0.54 2.82 -28.17
C PHE A 84 -1.38 3.76 -29.02
N ASP A 85 -2.37 3.19 -29.71
CA ASP A 85 -3.43 3.98 -30.31
C ASP A 85 -4.41 4.55 -29.25
N ALA A 86 -5.33 5.41 -29.68
CA ALA A 86 -6.32 6.03 -28.78
C ALA A 86 -7.25 5.01 -28.08
N SER A 87 -7.61 3.93 -28.77
CA SER A 87 -8.51 2.88 -28.25
C SER A 87 -7.80 2.02 -27.21
N GLN A 88 -6.55 1.63 -27.49
CA GLN A 88 -5.68 0.89 -26.57
C GLN A 88 -5.42 1.69 -25.31
N ARG A 89 -5.06 2.98 -25.44
CA ARG A 89 -4.85 3.89 -24.31
C ARG A 89 -6.10 4.03 -23.45
N GLY A 90 -7.25 4.28 -24.09
CA GLY A 90 -8.53 4.35 -23.37
C GLY A 90 -8.92 3.03 -22.70
N SER A 91 -8.53 1.89 -23.26
CA SER A 91 -8.75 0.57 -22.66
C SER A 91 -7.83 0.31 -21.46
N LEU A 92 -6.55 0.69 -21.56
CA LEU A 92 -5.58 0.60 -20.47
C LEU A 92 -5.95 1.51 -19.30
N GLN A 93 -6.40 2.74 -19.56
CA GLN A 93 -6.91 3.65 -18.53
C GLN A 93 -8.15 3.09 -17.82
N ARG A 94 -9.09 2.48 -18.56
CA ARG A 94 -10.25 1.80 -17.94
C ARG A 94 -9.82 0.59 -17.12
N LEU A 95 -8.86 -0.20 -17.60
CA LEU A 95 -8.30 -1.33 -16.86
C LEU A 95 -7.64 -0.88 -15.56
N LEU A 96 -6.86 0.21 -15.58
CA LEU A 96 -6.26 0.81 -14.40
C LEU A 96 -7.33 1.19 -13.38
N SER A 97 -8.34 1.97 -13.79
CA SER A 97 -9.44 2.37 -12.91
C SER A 97 -10.18 1.17 -12.32
N ALA A 98 -10.49 0.15 -13.13
CA ALA A 98 -11.17 -1.04 -12.68
C ALA A 98 -10.33 -1.86 -11.67
N THR A 99 -9.03 -2.03 -11.96
CA THR A 99 -8.13 -2.83 -11.13
C THR A 99 -7.86 -2.15 -9.79
N LEU A 100 -7.63 -0.84 -9.79
CA LEU A 100 -7.44 -0.05 -8.57
C LEU A 100 -8.73 0.04 -7.76
N GLY A 101 -9.89 0.20 -8.41
CA GLY A 101 -11.19 0.18 -7.74
C GLY A 101 -11.49 -1.18 -7.09
N LEU A 102 -11.17 -2.28 -7.76
CA LEU A 102 -11.31 -3.62 -7.19
C LEU A 102 -10.36 -3.84 -6.00
N LEU A 103 -9.11 -3.39 -6.10
CA LEU A 103 -8.17 -3.47 -4.99
C LEU A 103 -8.67 -2.66 -3.79
N HIS A 104 -9.18 -1.44 -4.02
CA HIS A 104 -9.76 -0.60 -2.98
C HIS A 104 -10.89 -1.32 -2.23
N ALA A 105 -11.86 -1.87 -2.95
CA ALA A 105 -12.97 -2.63 -2.34
C ALA A 105 -12.48 -3.85 -1.55
N ARG A 106 -11.43 -4.54 -2.02
CA ARG A 106 -10.83 -5.66 -1.27
C ARG A 106 -10.14 -5.18 0.01
N ILE A 107 -9.47 -4.03 -0.02
CA ILE A 107 -8.85 -3.43 1.17
C ILE A 107 -9.93 -3.08 2.20
N GLU A 108 -11.04 -2.46 1.78
CA GLU A 108 -12.16 -2.14 2.66
C GLU A 108 -12.72 -3.40 3.35
N ALA A 109 -12.99 -4.46 2.59
CA ALA A 109 -13.46 -5.72 3.14
C ALA A 109 -12.48 -6.36 4.16
N GLN A 110 -11.17 -6.25 3.91
CA GLN A 110 -10.14 -6.73 4.85
C GLN A 110 -10.11 -5.89 6.13
N CYS A 111 -10.32 -4.57 6.04
CA CYS A 111 -10.41 -3.70 7.21
C CYS A 111 -11.64 -3.99 8.06
N GLU A 112 -12.80 -4.20 7.44
CA GLU A 112 -14.05 -4.58 8.14
C GLU A 112 -13.94 -5.93 8.86
N ALA A 113 -13.19 -6.89 8.29
CA ALA A 113 -12.97 -8.19 8.94
C ALA A 113 -12.08 -8.11 10.20
N LEU A 114 -11.40 -6.99 10.44
CA LEU A 114 -10.53 -6.78 11.61
C LEU A 114 -11.23 -6.09 12.80
N THR A 115 -12.46 -5.58 12.61
CA THR A 115 -13.30 -4.95 13.64
C THR A 115 -14.25 -5.94 14.30
#